data_AF-A0A2L0NB39-F1
#
_entry.id   AF-A0A2L0NB39-F1
#
_cell.length_a   1.000
_cell.length_b   1.000
_cell.length_c   1.000
_cell.angle_alpha   90.00
_cell.angle_beta   90.00
_cell.angle_gamma   90.00
#
_symmetry.space_group_name_H-M   'P 1'
#
loop_
_entity.id
_entity.type
_entity.pdbx_description
1 polymer ?
#
loop_
_entity_poly.entity_id
_entity_poly.type
_entity_poly.pdbx_seq_one_letter_code
_entity_poly.pdbx_strand_id
1 'polypeptide(L)'
;MDDLMHKLVSAALSGGLIALVGGLSVLVRRRRVARAEAAAPAPVEDLSQTLLRQAREADRSRDELAGQGRPAEALDPARAAAELWRRLTEVRQGRFLAERQAALARLGELLAAAGRPDEAARVRQEIVGLG
;
A
#
# COMPACT_ATOMS: atom_id res chain seq x y z
N MET A 1 55.25 45.03 25.45
CA MET A 1 53.88 45.05 26.01
C MET A 1 52.98 44.14 25.17
N ASP A 2 53.47 42.94 24.81
CA ASP A 2 52.98 42.21 23.63
C ASP A 2 52.56 40.75 23.94
N ASP A 3 53.00 40.20 25.07
CA ASP A 3 52.79 38.79 25.44
C ASP A 3 51.40 38.53 26.07
N LEU A 4 50.89 39.52 26.82
CA LEU A 4 49.56 39.44 27.44
C LEU A 4 48.43 39.51 26.38
N MET A 5 48.65 40.27 25.31
CA MET A 5 47.70 40.41 24.20
C MET A 5 47.63 39.14 23.34
N HIS A 6 48.75 38.46 23.10
CA HIS A 6 48.77 37.22 22.30
C HIS A 6 48.12 36.03 23.03
N LYS A 7 48.18 35.97 24.36
CA LYS A 7 47.50 34.94 25.16
C LYS A 7 45.98 35.11 25.19
N LEU A 8 45.49 36.35 25.22
CA LEU A 8 44.04 36.64 25.19
C LEU A 8 43.44 36.33 23.82
N VAL A 9 44.16 36.64 22.73
CA VAL A 9 43.72 36.32 21.37
C VAL A 9 43.70 34.80 21.12
N SER A 10 44.68 34.05 21.63
CA SER A 10 44.72 32.58 21.48
C SER A 10 43.64 31.85 22.28
N ALA A 11 43.30 32.34 23.48
CA ALA A 11 42.23 31.76 24.28
C ALA A 11 40.84 31.98 23.64
N ALA A 12 40.62 33.16 23.04
CA ALA A 12 39.35 33.49 22.38
C ALA A 12 39.15 32.71 21.06
N LEU A 13 40.21 32.51 20.27
CA LEU A 13 40.15 31.72 19.03
C LEU A 13 39.88 30.23 19.29
N SER A 14 40.44 29.68 20.38
CA SER A 14 40.28 28.27 20.73
C SER A 14 38.87 27.96 21.28
N GLY A 15 38.29 28.86 22.07
CA GLY A 15 36.92 28.71 22.58
C GLY A 15 35.84 28.92 21.50
N GLY A 16 36.08 29.83 20.57
CA GLY A 16 35.16 30.11 19.46
C GLY A 16 35.02 28.95 18.47
N LEU A 17 36.10 28.19 18.23
CA LEU A 17 36.09 27.08 17.27
C LEU A 17 35.23 25.89 17.74
N ILE A 18 35.18 25.62 19.05
CA ILE A 18 34.43 24.48 19.61
C ILE A 18 32.91 24.77 19.62
N ALA A 19 32.51 26.01 19.90
CA ALA A 19 31.10 26.42 19.86
C ALA A 19 30.53 26.39 18.42
N LEU A 20 31.36 26.70 17.42
CA LEU A 20 30.95 26.79 16.03
C LEU A 20 30.71 25.41 15.38
N VAL A 21 31.43 24.37 15.82
CA VAL A 21 31.22 22.98 15.36
C VAL A 21 29.98 22.34 16.02
N GLY A 22 29.70 22.64 17.30
CA GLY A 22 28.54 22.11 18.03
C GLY A 22 27.20 22.70 17.59
N GLY A 23 27.13 24.02 17.39
CA GLY A 23 25.90 24.72 16.99
C GLY A 23 25.44 24.36 15.57
N LEU A 24 26.38 24.13 14.66
CA LEU A 24 26.08 23.74 13.28
C LEU A 24 25.50 22.32 13.19
N SER A 25 25.91 21.42 14.09
CA SER A 25 25.41 20.03 14.12
C SER A 25 23.95 19.93 14.59
N VAL A 26 23.52 20.78 15.53
CA VAL A 26 22.12 20.78 16.02
C VAL A 26 21.16 21.47 15.04
N LEU A 27 21.57 22.58 14.41
CA LEU A 27 20.75 23.24 13.38
C LEU A 27 20.64 22.42 12.09
N VAL A 28 21.68 21.69 11.69
CA VAL A 28 21.62 20.80 10.51
C VAL A 28 20.88 19.49 10.82
N ARG A 29 20.97 18.96 12.06
CA ARG A 29 20.26 17.74 12.46
C ARG A 29 18.74 17.93 12.51
N ARG A 30 18.23 19.10 12.94
CA ARG A 30 16.78 19.41 12.83
C ARG A 30 16.30 19.49 11.39
N ARG A 31 17.16 19.92 10.46
CA ARG A 31 16.82 19.97 9.03
C ARG A 31 16.81 18.60 8.38
N ARG A 32 17.63 17.64 8.84
CA ARG A 32 17.58 16.25 8.36
C ARG A 32 16.41 15.46 8.91
N VAL A 33 16.02 15.67 10.16
CA VAL A 33 14.81 15.04 10.72
C VAL A 33 13.57 15.63 10.05
N ALA A 34 13.48 16.95 9.84
CA ALA A 34 12.36 17.54 9.13
C ALA A 34 12.35 17.23 7.62
N ARG A 35 13.48 16.98 6.95
CA ARG A 35 13.50 16.47 5.56
C ARG A 35 13.29 14.97 5.48
N ALA A 36 13.59 14.21 6.53
CA ALA A 36 13.29 12.78 6.63
C ALA A 36 11.83 12.54 7.06
N GLU A 37 11.23 13.44 7.84
CA GLU A 37 9.80 13.47 8.18
C GLU A 37 8.97 14.16 7.09
N ALA A 38 9.47 15.17 6.38
CA ALA A 38 8.85 15.69 5.14
C ALA A 38 9.16 14.83 3.91
N ALA A 39 10.07 13.85 4.05
CA ALA A 39 10.19 12.68 3.18
C ALA A 39 9.60 11.43 3.83
N ALA A 40 8.83 11.57 4.93
CA ALA A 40 7.78 10.61 5.14
C ALA A 40 6.93 10.71 3.87
N PRO A 41 6.70 9.61 3.15
CA PRO A 41 5.79 9.66 2.03
C PRO A 41 4.52 10.35 2.55
N ALA A 42 3.99 11.31 1.79
CA ALA A 42 2.60 11.75 1.94
C ALA A 42 1.74 10.51 2.26
N PRO A 43 0.61 10.61 2.98
CA PRO A 43 -0.27 9.46 3.12
C PRO A 43 -0.68 9.02 1.71
N VAL A 44 0.13 8.13 1.14
CA VAL A 44 -0.22 7.20 0.11
C VAL A 44 -1.29 6.45 0.86
N GLU A 45 -2.53 6.81 0.61
CA GLU A 45 -3.58 5.82 0.52
C GLU A 45 -2.93 4.66 -0.24
N ASP A 46 -2.43 3.69 0.51
CA ASP A 46 -1.60 2.61 -0.02
C ASP A 46 -2.45 2.02 -1.14
N LEU A 47 -1.94 1.97 -2.38
CA LEU A 47 -2.72 1.48 -3.51
C LEU A 47 -3.41 0.15 -3.15
N SER A 48 -2.75 -0.66 -2.33
CA SER A 48 -3.29 -1.87 -1.69
C SER A 48 -4.55 -1.61 -0.85
N GLN A 49 -4.61 -0.57 -0.02
CA GLN A 49 -5.79 -0.20 0.77
C GLN A 49 -6.95 0.27 -0.11
N THR A 50 -6.69 1.09 -1.13
CA THR A 50 -7.74 1.52 -2.09
C THR A 50 -8.33 0.32 -2.82
N LEU A 51 -7.46 -0.54 -3.36
CA LEU A 51 -7.89 -1.77 -4.05
C LEU A 51 -8.63 -2.72 -3.10
N LEU A 52 -8.17 -2.86 -1.85
CA LEU A 52 -8.83 -3.71 -0.85
C LEU A 52 -10.25 -3.22 -0.53
N ARG A 53 -10.43 -1.90 -0.39
CA ARG A 53 -11.76 -1.31 -0.19
C ARG A 53 -12.67 -1.60 -1.37
N GLN A 54 -12.18 -1.37 -2.59
CA GLN A 54 -12.94 -1.61 -3.81
C GLN A 54 -13.29 -3.08 -3.98
N ALA A 55 -12.36 -4.00 -3.69
CA ALA A 55 -12.58 -5.44 -3.81
C ALA A 55 -13.70 -5.88 -2.87
N ARG A 56 -13.66 -5.43 -1.61
CA ARG A 56 -14.70 -5.72 -0.61
C ARG A 56 -16.05 -5.13 -0.96
N GLU A 57 -16.07 -3.93 -1.55
CA GLU A 57 -17.31 -3.32 -2.03
C GLU A 57 -17.92 -4.13 -3.17
N ALA A 58 -17.10 -4.57 -4.13
CA ALA A 58 -17.54 -5.43 -5.21
C ALA A 58 -18.04 -6.79 -4.69
N ASP A 59 -17.35 -7.41 -3.72
CA ASP A 59 -17.81 -8.63 -3.07
C ASP A 59 -19.17 -8.44 -2.37
N ARG A 60 -19.34 -7.34 -1.64
CA ARG A 60 -20.62 -7.01 -0.98
C ARG A 60 -21.74 -6.87 -2.01
N SER A 61 -21.53 -6.06 -3.05
CA SER A 61 -22.53 -5.82 -4.09
C SER A 61 -22.92 -7.12 -4.81
N ARG A 62 -21.94 -7.99 -5.10
CA ARG A 62 -22.18 -9.34 -5.63
C ARG A 62 -23.10 -10.13 -4.70
N ASP A 63 -22.75 -10.20 -3.42
CA ASP A 63 -23.46 -11.04 -2.45
C ASP A 63 -24.88 -10.53 -2.19
N GLU A 64 -25.09 -9.20 -2.18
CA GLU A 64 -26.41 -8.58 -2.09
C GLU A 64 -27.29 -8.93 -3.29
N LEU A 65 -26.78 -8.80 -4.51
CA LEU A 65 -27.52 -9.13 -5.73
C LEU A 65 -27.82 -10.63 -5.82
N ALA A 66 -26.85 -11.47 -5.46
CA ALA A 66 -27.04 -12.92 -5.41
C ALA A 66 -28.10 -13.31 -4.37
N GLY A 67 -28.07 -12.70 -3.18
CA GLY A 67 -29.06 -12.90 -2.11
C GLY A 67 -30.48 -12.43 -2.48
N GLN A 68 -30.60 -11.47 -3.39
CA GLN A 68 -31.87 -11.04 -3.98
C GLN A 68 -32.38 -11.97 -5.10
N GLY A 69 -31.67 -13.07 -5.40
CA GLY A 69 -32.03 -13.99 -6.48
C GLY A 69 -31.74 -13.41 -7.88
N ARG A 70 -30.79 -12.49 -8.00
CA ARG A 70 -30.40 -11.83 -9.26
C ARG A 70 -28.99 -12.25 -9.70
N PRO A 71 -28.73 -13.56 -9.95
CA PRO A 71 -27.37 -14.08 -10.19
C PRO A 71 -26.72 -13.50 -11.45
N ALA A 72 -27.50 -13.17 -12.49
CA ALA A 72 -26.97 -12.57 -13.71
C ALA A 72 -26.42 -11.16 -13.47
N GLU A 73 -27.08 -10.36 -12.63
CA GLU A 73 -26.63 -8.99 -12.28
C GLU A 73 -25.46 -9.02 -11.30
N ALA A 74 -25.37 -10.05 -10.46
CA ALA A 74 -24.23 -10.27 -9.58
C ALA A 74 -22.93 -10.61 -10.33
N LEU A 75 -22.98 -10.97 -11.62
CA LEU A 75 -21.79 -11.32 -12.41
C LEU A 75 -20.84 -10.14 -12.59
N ASP A 76 -21.35 -8.93 -12.80
CA ASP A 76 -20.52 -7.75 -13.03
C ASP A 76 -19.69 -7.37 -11.79
N PRO A 77 -20.28 -7.23 -10.59
CA PRO A 77 -19.48 -7.04 -9.37
C PRO A 77 -18.61 -8.25 -9.04
N ALA A 78 -19.01 -9.49 -9.35
CA ALA A 78 -18.15 -10.66 -9.16
C ALA A 78 -16.87 -10.61 -10.02
N ARG A 79 -16.98 -10.19 -11.29
CA ARG A 79 -15.82 -9.99 -12.18
C ARG A 79 -14.92 -8.86 -11.66
N ALA A 80 -15.53 -7.76 -11.22
CA ALA A 80 -14.79 -6.64 -10.64
C ALA A 80 -14.00 -7.10 -9.40
N ALA A 81 -14.62 -7.86 -8.49
CA ALA A 81 -13.95 -8.42 -7.33
C ALA A 81 -12.77 -9.31 -7.73
N ALA A 82 -12.95 -10.26 -8.65
CA ALA A 82 -11.89 -11.16 -9.11
C ALA A 82 -10.69 -10.39 -9.69
N GLU A 83 -10.94 -9.35 -10.49
CA GLU A 83 -9.90 -8.49 -11.07
C GLU A 83 -9.19 -7.65 -10.00
N LEU A 84 -9.91 -7.12 -9.02
CA LEU A 84 -9.33 -6.33 -7.93
C LEU A 84 -8.46 -7.21 -7.01
N TRP A 85 -8.90 -8.42 -6.70
CA TRP A 85 -8.10 -9.39 -5.95
C TRP A 85 -6.87 -9.84 -6.74
N ARG A 86 -6.95 -10.00 -8.07
CA ARG A 86 -5.78 -10.20 -8.93
C ARG A 86 -4.77 -9.05 -8.79
N ARG A 87 -5.21 -7.81 -8.95
CA ARG A 87 -4.32 -6.63 -8.78
C ARG A 87 -3.71 -6.56 -7.38
N LEU A 88 -4.46 -6.92 -6.33
CA LEU A 88 -3.95 -7.00 -4.97
C LEU A 88 -2.83 -8.04 -4.83
N THR A 89 -2.97 -9.21 -5.47
CA THR A 89 -1.90 -10.24 -5.49
C THR A 89 -0.65 -9.77 -6.24
N GLU A 90 -0.81 -8.93 -7.27
CA GLU A 90 0.30 -8.34 -8.04
C GLU A 90 1.02 -7.24 -7.24
N VAL A 91 0.27 -6.35 -6.57
CA VAL A 91 0.82 -5.27 -5.75
C VAL A 91 1.47 -5.80 -4.46
N ARG A 92 0.89 -6.85 -3.86
CA ARG A 92 1.37 -7.48 -2.63
C ARG A 92 1.60 -8.97 -2.87
N GLN A 93 2.72 -9.29 -3.52
CA GLN A 93 3.11 -10.68 -3.79
C GLN A 93 3.09 -11.54 -2.52
N GLY A 94 2.48 -12.73 -2.61
CA GLY A 94 2.31 -13.65 -1.48
C GLY A 94 1.20 -13.29 -0.49
N ARG A 95 0.43 -12.23 -0.75
CA ARG A 95 -0.80 -11.88 0.00
C ARG A 95 -2.02 -12.04 -0.90
N PHE A 96 -3.19 -12.18 -0.28
CA PHE A 96 -4.51 -12.16 -0.94
C PHE A 96 -4.80 -13.30 -1.93
N LEU A 97 -3.97 -14.35 -1.98
CA LEU A 97 -4.20 -15.50 -2.87
C LEU A 97 -5.49 -16.24 -2.51
N ALA A 98 -5.74 -16.45 -1.22
CA ALA A 98 -6.95 -17.13 -0.75
C ALA A 98 -8.22 -16.31 -1.09
N GLU A 99 -8.16 -15.00 -0.91
CA GLU A 99 -9.23 -14.06 -1.25
C GLU A 99 -9.48 -14.02 -2.77
N ARG A 100 -8.42 -14.05 -3.59
CA ARG A 100 -8.55 -14.18 -5.04
C ARG A 100 -9.22 -15.50 -5.43
N GLN A 101 -8.78 -16.62 -4.86
CA GLN A 101 -9.38 -17.93 -5.12
C GLN A 101 -10.86 -17.96 -4.71
N ALA A 102 -11.21 -17.36 -3.57
CA ALA A 102 -12.59 -17.26 -3.11
C ALA A 102 -13.45 -16.41 -4.05
N ALA A 103 -12.96 -15.25 -4.49
CA ALA A 103 -13.68 -14.40 -5.44
C ALA A 103 -13.92 -15.10 -6.79
N LEU A 104 -12.91 -15.83 -7.29
CA LEU A 104 -13.06 -16.65 -8.49
C LEU A 104 -14.05 -17.80 -8.28
N ALA A 105 -14.02 -18.48 -7.13
CA ALA A 105 -14.98 -19.55 -6.84
C ALA A 105 -16.42 -19.04 -6.87
N ARG A 106 -16.68 -17.88 -6.25
CA ARG A 106 -18.00 -17.21 -6.28
C ARG A 106 -18.40 -16.80 -7.69
N LEU A 107 -17.48 -16.27 -8.49
CA LEU A 107 -17.75 -15.97 -9.89
C LEU A 107 -18.14 -17.23 -10.68
N GLY A 108 -17.44 -18.35 -10.45
CA GLY A 108 -17.76 -19.63 -11.08
C GLY A 108 -19.14 -20.16 -10.71
N GLU A 109 -19.53 -20.08 -9.43
CA GLU A 109 -20.87 -20.44 -8.95
C GLU A 109 -21.95 -19.60 -9.63
N LEU A 110 -21.75 -18.27 -9.70
CA LEU A 110 -22.70 -17.36 -10.36
C LEU A 110 -22.80 -17.60 -11.86
N LEU A 111 -21.69 -17.88 -12.53
CA LEU A 111 -21.69 -18.23 -13.96
C LEU A 111 -22.48 -19.51 -14.21
N ALA A 112 -22.33 -20.53 -13.37
CA ALA A 112 -23.13 -21.75 -13.47
C ALA A 112 -24.62 -21.48 -13.23
N ALA A 113 -24.96 -20.69 -12.20
CA ALA A 113 -26.34 -20.30 -11.89
C ALA A 113 -26.98 -19.47 -13.02
N ALA A 114 -26.18 -18.68 -13.74
CA ALA A 114 -26.62 -17.89 -14.89
C ALA A 114 -26.63 -18.68 -16.22
N GLY A 115 -26.43 -20.00 -16.19
CA GLY A 115 -26.46 -20.85 -17.39
C GLY A 115 -25.23 -20.70 -18.30
N ARG A 116 -24.08 -20.30 -17.75
CA ARG A 116 -22.81 -20.09 -18.48
C ARG A 116 -21.72 -21.09 -18.01
N PRO A 117 -21.93 -22.41 -18.15
CA PRO A 117 -21.04 -23.43 -17.58
C PRO A 117 -19.63 -23.44 -18.20
N ASP A 118 -19.48 -23.08 -19.48
CA ASP A 118 -18.17 -23.03 -20.14
C ASP A 118 -17.27 -21.96 -19.54
N GLU A 119 -17.82 -20.80 -19.18
CA GLU A 119 -17.08 -19.74 -18.50
C GLU A 119 -16.77 -20.14 -17.05
N ALA A 120 -17.70 -20.80 -16.36
CA ALA A 120 -17.44 -21.34 -15.03
C ALA A 120 -16.28 -22.35 -15.04
N ALA A 121 -16.19 -23.18 -16.08
CA ALA A 121 -15.09 -24.13 -16.26
C ALA A 121 -13.73 -23.41 -16.46
N ARG A 122 -13.70 -22.32 -17.24
CA ARG A 122 -12.49 -21.49 -17.41
C ARG A 122 -12.04 -20.87 -16.09
N VAL A 123 -12.97 -20.35 -15.29
CA VAL A 123 -12.67 -19.81 -13.96
C VAL A 123 -12.10 -20.89 -13.04
N ARG A 124 -12.63 -22.12 -13.09
CA ARG A 124 -12.08 -23.26 -12.34
C ARG A 124 -10.64 -23.59 -12.77
N GLN A 125 -10.33 -23.52 -14.06
CA GLN A 125 -8.96 -23.70 -14.55
C GLN A 125 -8.03 -22.60 -14.06
N GLU A 126 -8.49 -21.34 -14.01
CA GLU A 126 -7.71 -20.25 -13.42
C GLU A 126 -7.38 -20.52 -11.95
N ILE A 127 -8.36 -20.95 -11.15
CA ILE A 127 -8.15 -21.29 -9.73
C ILE A 127 -7.09 -22.39 -9.57
N VAL A 128 -7.12 -23.43 -10.41
CA VAL A 128 -6.13 -24.51 -10.40
C VAL A 128 -4.72 -23.98 -10.71
N GLY A 129 -4.60 -23.01 -11.62
CA GLY A 129 -3.33 -22.37 -11.95
C GLY A 129 -2.76 -21.47 -10.84
N LEU A 130 -3.53 -21.16 -9.79
CA LEU A 130 -3.07 -20.41 -8.62
C LEU A 130 -2.51 -21.31 -7.51
N GLY A 131 -2.67 -22.64 -7.63
CA GLY A 131 -2.25 -23.65 -6.66
C GLY A 131 -0.82 -24.13 -6.85
#